data_AF-W8BQ76-F1
#
_entry.id   AF-W8BQ76-F1
#
_cell.length_a   1.000
_cell.length_b   1.000
_cell.length_c   1.000
_cell.angle_alpha   90.00
_cell.angle_beta   90.00
_cell.angle_gamma   90.00
#
_symmetry.space_group_name_H-M   'P 1'
#
loop_
_entity.id
_entity.type
_entity.pdbx_description
1 polymer ?
#
loop_
_entity_poly.entity_id
_entity_poly.type
_entity_poly.pdbx_seq_one_letter_code
_entity_poly.pdbx_strand_id
1 'polypeptide(L)'
;MHQFKLTEMKTNLLYAPESYALAHAVSADLSTVKGSLAWQFAVIFGNFEELSKQPITVGNVAVMEHQSRFIYFLVTKENVYETTTYSTLHAALICLREHMVITEVYSENGFYLIMS
;
A
#
# COMPACT_ATOMS: atom_id res chain seq x y z
N MET A 1 -3.26 10.51 24.01
CA MET A 1 -3.64 11.01 22.67
C MET A 1 -2.46 10.77 21.75
N HIS A 2 -2.61 9.97 20.69
CA HIS A 2 -1.55 9.82 19.69
C HIS A 2 -1.53 11.07 18.79
N GLN A 3 -0.39 11.75 18.72
CA GLN A 3 -0.22 12.94 17.89
C GLN A 3 -0.08 12.50 16.42
N PHE A 4 -0.99 12.93 15.55
CA PHE A 4 -0.84 12.75 14.12
C PHE A 4 0.35 13.57 13.60
N LYS A 5 1.23 12.94 12.82
CA LYS A 5 2.36 13.58 12.17
C LYS A 5 2.39 13.20 10.69
N LEU A 6 2.34 14.20 9.83
CA LEU A 6 2.57 14.08 8.39
C LEU A 6 3.91 14.74 8.06
N THR A 7 4.74 14.08 7.25
CA THR A 7 6.02 14.64 6.80
C THR A 7 6.19 14.31 5.33
N GLU A 8 6.42 15.34 4.53
CA GLU A 8 6.74 15.19 3.11
C GLU A 8 8.25 15.02 2.95
N MET A 9 8.67 14.06 2.12
CA MET A 9 10.08 13.74 1.91
C MET A 9 10.35 13.48 0.43
N LYS A 10 11.45 14.04 -0.09
CA LYS A 10 11.94 13.73 -1.43
C LYS A 10 12.95 12.58 -1.36
N THR A 11 12.46 11.36 -1.42
CA THR A 11 13.27 10.13 -1.35
C THR A 11 12.65 9.03 -2.21
N ASN A 12 13.36 7.92 -2.41
CA ASN A 12 12.80 6.75 -3.04
C ASN A 12 12.09 5.89 -1.99
N LEU A 13 10.78 5.71 -2.16
CA LEU A 13 9.91 4.90 -1.30
C LEU A 13 10.47 3.49 -1.06
N LEU A 14 11.13 2.91 -2.06
CA LEU A 14 11.66 1.54 -2.02
C LEU A 14 12.84 1.36 -1.06
N TYR A 15 13.52 2.46 -0.69
CA TYR A 15 14.62 2.46 0.28
C TYR A 15 14.18 2.86 1.69
N ALA A 16 12.88 2.96 1.93
CA ALA A 16 12.35 3.21 3.26
C ALA A 16 12.77 2.09 4.22
N PRO A 17 13.16 2.42 5.48
CA PRO A 17 13.52 1.41 6.47
C PRO A 17 12.41 0.38 6.68
N GLU A 18 12.79 -0.86 7.01
CA GLU A 18 11.83 -1.95 7.25
C GLU A 18 10.90 -1.68 8.45
N SER A 19 11.25 -0.76 9.34
CA SER A 19 10.37 -0.29 10.42
C SER A 19 9.15 0.49 9.94
N TYR A 20 9.09 0.83 8.64
CA TYR A 20 7.96 1.51 8.00
C TYR A 20 7.16 0.53 7.16
N ALA A 21 5.83 0.59 7.29
CA ALA A 21 4.96 0.04 6.29
C ALA A 21 5.00 0.90 5.02
N LEU A 22 4.77 0.28 3.86
CA LEU A 22 4.69 0.98 2.58
C LEU A 22 3.28 0.92 2.02
N ALA A 23 2.83 1.98 1.34
CA ALA A 23 1.61 1.95 0.55
C ALA A 23 1.83 2.55 -0.84
N HIS A 24 1.14 1.99 -1.84
CA HIS A 24 0.99 2.65 -3.14
C HIS A 24 -0.35 2.26 -3.80
N ALA A 25 -0.80 3.08 -4.73
CA ALA A 25 -2.00 2.79 -5.51
C ALA A 25 -1.73 1.82 -6.68
N VAL A 26 -2.69 0.92 -6.93
CA VAL A 26 -2.70 -0.08 -8.02
C VAL A 26 -4.07 -0.20 -8.66
N SER A 27 -4.09 -0.88 -9.81
CA SER A 27 -5.31 -1.39 -10.43
C SER A 27 -5.69 -2.77 -9.87
N ALA A 28 -6.97 -3.12 -9.95
CA ALA A 28 -7.50 -4.41 -9.49
C ALA A 28 -6.94 -5.60 -10.28
N ASP A 29 -6.63 -5.40 -11.56
CA ASP A 29 -5.96 -6.40 -12.41
C ASP A 29 -4.47 -6.62 -12.08
N LEU A 30 -3.90 -5.85 -11.13
CA LEU A 30 -2.48 -5.85 -10.77
C LEU A 30 -1.52 -5.66 -11.95
N SER A 31 -2.01 -5.11 -13.06
CA SER A 31 -1.18 -4.83 -14.22
C SER A 31 -0.14 -3.76 -13.89
N THR A 32 1.09 -3.96 -14.37
CA THR A 32 2.19 -3.01 -14.15
C THR A 32 2.81 -2.61 -15.47
N VAL A 33 3.22 -1.35 -15.58
CA VAL A 33 3.97 -0.84 -16.72
C VAL A 33 5.45 -0.79 -16.35
N LYS A 34 6.33 -1.31 -17.21
CA LYS A 34 7.78 -1.31 -16.96
C LYS A 34 8.28 0.09 -16.61
N GLY A 35 9.02 0.20 -15.51
CA GLY A 35 9.55 1.47 -14.98
C GLY A 35 8.58 2.23 -14.06
N SER A 36 7.30 1.85 -13.98
CA SER A 36 6.38 2.39 -12.96
C SER A 36 6.77 1.94 -11.55
N LEU A 37 6.25 2.64 -10.55
CA LEU A 37 6.46 2.25 -9.16
C LEU A 37 5.89 0.87 -8.85
N ALA A 38 4.67 0.57 -9.34
CA ALA A 38 4.06 -0.75 -9.18
C ALA A 38 4.93 -1.88 -9.77
N TRP A 39 5.58 -1.63 -10.91
CA TRP A 39 6.54 -2.57 -11.49
C TRP A 39 7.78 -2.75 -10.61
N GLN A 40 8.29 -1.68 -10.00
CA GLN A 40 9.43 -1.80 -9.08
C GLN A 40 9.06 -2.57 -7.81
N PHE A 41 7.85 -2.36 -7.27
CA PHE A 41 7.30 -3.18 -6.17
C PHE A 41 7.21 -4.66 -6.57
N ALA A 42 6.75 -4.95 -7.80
CA ALA A 42 6.72 -6.30 -8.37
C ALA A 42 8.09 -6.99 -8.30
N VAL A 43 9.12 -6.27 -8.77
CA VAL A 43 10.48 -6.79 -8.91
C VAL A 43 11.14 -6.99 -7.55
N ILE A 44 10.88 -6.10 -6.58
CA ILE A 44 11.56 -6.11 -5.28
C ILE A 44 10.86 -7.04 -4.29
N PHE A 45 9.53 -6.97 -4.19
CA PHE A 45 8.77 -7.69 -3.16
C PHE A 45 8.20 -9.01 -3.66
N GLY A 46 8.09 -9.18 -4.98
CA GLY A 46 8.06 -10.47 -5.66
C GLY A 46 7.15 -11.53 -5.05
N ASN A 47 5.84 -11.29 -4.95
CA ASN A 47 4.86 -12.36 -4.70
C ASN A 47 3.41 -11.98 -5.06
N PHE A 48 3.16 -11.49 -6.28
CA PHE A 48 1.78 -11.18 -6.71
C PHE A 48 0.85 -12.39 -6.77
N GLU A 49 1.39 -13.61 -6.78
CA GLU A 49 0.58 -14.83 -6.73
C GLU A 49 -0.17 -14.98 -5.40
N GLU A 50 0.44 -14.55 -4.28
CA GLU A 50 -0.26 -14.52 -3.00
C GLU A 50 -1.23 -13.36 -2.93
N LEU A 51 -0.87 -12.22 -3.53
CA LEU A 51 -1.76 -11.07 -3.62
C LEU A 51 -3.03 -11.40 -4.43
N SER A 52 -2.90 -12.11 -5.55
CA SER A 52 -4.02 -12.48 -6.42
C SER A 52 -5.02 -13.46 -5.80
N LYS A 53 -4.65 -14.11 -4.68
CA LYS A 53 -5.56 -14.95 -3.88
C LYS A 53 -6.48 -14.12 -2.99
N GLN A 54 -6.17 -12.85 -2.76
CA GLN A 54 -6.99 -11.94 -1.97
C GLN A 54 -8.14 -11.38 -2.82
N PRO A 55 -9.25 -10.94 -2.19
CA PRO A 55 -10.33 -10.27 -2.89
C PRO A 55 -9.90 -8.84 -3.29
N ILE A 56 -9.27 -8.72 -4.46
CA ILE A 56 -8.82 -7.43 -5.01
C ILE A 56 -9.98 -6.76 -5.73
N THR A 57 -10.53 -5.73 -5.09
CA THR A 57 -11.67 -4.96 -5.61
C THR A 57 -11.39 -3.47 -5.44
N VAL A 58 -11.88 -2.65 -6.38
CA VAL A 58 -11.71 -1.21 -6.32
C VAL A 58 -12.35 -0.64 -5.05
N GLY A 59 -11.62 0.22 -4.37
CA GLY A 59 -12.00 0.77 -3.06
C GLY A 59 -11.54 -0.07 -1.88
N ASN A 60 -10.77 -1.14 -2.10
CA ASN A 60 -10.21 -1.99 -1.06
C ASN A 60 -8.68 -1.87 -0.99
N VAL A 61 -8.06 -2.60 -0.06
CA VAL A 61 -6.61 -2.73 0.08
C VAL A 61 -6.22 -4.21 0.04
N ALA A 62 -5.23 -4.54 -0.78
CA ALA A 62 -4.55 -5.84 -0.68
C ALA A 62 -3.29 -5.67 0.17
N VAL A 63 -2.93 -6.70 0.94
CA VAL A 63 -1.85 -6.62 1.93
C VAL A 63 -0.86 -7.74 1.72
N MET A 64 0.42 -7.42 1.70
CA MET A 64 1.51 -8.40 1.69
C MET A 64 2.39 -8.17 2.91
N GLU A 65 2.83 -9.26 3.53
CA GLU A 65 3.91 -9.22 4.52
C GLU A 65 5.24 -9.52 3.83
N HIS A 66 6.24 -8.69 4.10
CA HIS A 66 7.60 -8.90 3.58
C HIS A 66 8.60 -8.43 4.63
N GLN A 67 9.51 -9.31 5.06
CA GLN A 67 10.58 -8.97 6.02
C GLN A 67 10.06 -8.25 7.28
N SER A 68 8.97 -8.76 7.87
CA SER A 68 8.35 -8.21 9.10
C SER A 68 7.73 -6.81 8.95
N ARG A 69 7.43 -6.36 7.72
CA ARG A 69 6.60 -5.18 7.47
C ARG A 69 5.41 -5.49 6.56
N PHE A 70 4.41 -4.63 6.65
CA PHE A 70 3.27 -4.64 5.75
C PHE A 70 3.52 -3.77 4.52
N ILE A 71 3.10 -4.27 3.36
CA ILE A 71 3.04 -3.56 2.09
C ILE A 71 1.58 -3.52 1.66
N TYR A 72 1.04 -2.32 1.56
CA TYR A 72 -0.35 -2.04 1.23
C TYR A 72 -0.51 -1.64 -0.23
N PHE A 73 -1.37 -2.34 -0.94
CA PHE A 73 -1.72 -2.08 -2.32
C PHE A 73 -3.13 -1.49 -2.36
N LEU A 74 -3.23 -0.16 -2.41
CA LEU A 74 -4.50 0.55 -2.46
C LEU A 74 -5.12 0.34 -3.84
N VAL A 75 -6.22 -0.39 -3.92
CA VAL A 75 -6.87 -0.73 -5.20
C VAL A 75 -7.81 0.40 -5.57
N THR A 76 -7.38 1.29 -6.47
CA THR A 76 -8.11 2.55 -6.70
C THR A 76 -8.79 2.65 -8.06
N LYS A 77 -8.56 1.68 -8.94
CA LYS A 77 -9.04 1.63 -10.33
C LYS A 77 -9.11 0.19 -10.83
N GLU A 78 -9.89 -0.09 -11.86
CA GLU A 78 -10.03 -1.46 -12.37
C GLU A 78 -8.80 -1.87 -13.18
N ASN A 79 -8.29 -0.96 -14.02
CA ASN A 79 -7.14 -1.18 -14.90
C ASN A 79 -6.15 0.00 -14.88
N VAL A 80 -4.96 -0.21 -15.43
CA VAL A 80 -3.88 0.80 -15.37
C VAL A 80 -4.20 2.10 -16.12
N TYR A 81 -5.08 2.06 -17.12
CA TYR A 81 -5.41 3.20 -18.00
C TYR A 81 -6.50 4.11 -17.42
N GLU A 82 -7.19 3.66 -16.38
CA GLU A 82 -8.20 4.44 -15.69
C GLU A 82 -7.63 5.49 -14.75
N THR A 83 -8.44 6.52 -14.51
CA THR A 83 -8.16 7.59 -13.54
C THR A 83 -8.72 7.22 -12.17
N THR A 84 -7.90 7.36 -11.13
CA THR A 84 -8.33 7.20 -9.74
C THR A 84 -9.34 8.29 -9.37
N THR A 85 -10.42 7.90 -8.69
CA THR A 85 -11.39 8.85 -8.12
C THR A 85 -11.11 9.09 -6.64
N TYR A 86 -11.53 10.24 -6.12
CA TYR A 86 -11.46 10.49 -4.67
C TYR A 86 -12.26 9.46 -3.86
N SER A 87 -13.41 9.02 -4.36
CA SER A 87 -14.23 8.00 -3.69
C SER A 87 -13.50 6.67 -3.54
N THR A 88 -12.83 6.19 -4.60
CA THR A 88 -12.14 4.90 -4.57
C THR A 88 -10.87 4.97 -3.73
N LEU A 89 -10.12 6.07 -3.80
CA LEU A 89 -8.98 6.31 -2.92
C LEU A 89 -9.40 6.39 -1.44
N HIS A 90 -10.46 7.13 -1.14
CA HIS A 90 -10.95 7.28 0.23
C HIS A 90 -11.41 5.95 0.83
N ALA A 91 -12.14 5.14 0.06
CA ALA A 91 -12.55 3.80 0.49
C ALA A 91 -11.33 2.92 0.79
N ALA A 92 -10.33 2.89 -0.10
CA ALA A 92 -9.11 2.10 0.10
C ALA A 92 -8.32 2.55 1.34
N LEU A 93 -8.28 3.86 1.64
CA LEU A 93 -7.64 4.40 2.85
C LEU A 93 -8.39 4.02 4.13
N ILE A 94 -9.72 3.89 4.10
CA ILE A 94 -10.49 3.37 5.24
C ILE A 94 -10.10 1.92 5.51
N CYS A 95 -10.09 1.06 4.48
CA CYS A 95 -9.72 -0.34 4.63
C CYS A 95 -8.27 -0.51 5.13
N LEU A 96 -7.35 0.32 4.61
CA LEU A 96 -5.96 0.38 5.08
C LEU A 96 -5.91 0.71 6.58
N ARG A 97 -6.64 1.73 7.03
CA ARG A 97 -6.68 2.12 8.45
C ARG A 97 -7.25 1.01 9.32
N GLU A 98 -8.32 0.36 8.86
CA GLU A 98 -8.95 -0.75 9.60
C GLU A 98 -7.99 -1.92 9.77
N HIS A 99 -7.28 -2.30 8.70
CA HIS A 99 -6.26 -3.34 8.78
C HIS A 99 -5.18 -2.99 9.81
N MET A 100 -4.67 -1.75 9.78
CA MET A 100 -3.64 -1.28 10.72
C MET A 100 -4.09 -1.33 12.18
N VAL A 101 -5.37 -1.09 12.45
CA VAL A 101 -5.93 -1.18 13.81
C VAL A 101 -6.04 -2.64 14.26
N ILE A 102 -6.46 -3.55 13.36
CA ILE A 102 -6.68 -4.96 13.67
C ILE A 102 -5.38 -5.71 13.90
N THR A 103 -4.36 -5.49 13.09
CA THR A 103 -3.11 -6.26 13.16
C THR A 103 -2.18 -5.85 14.30
N GLU A 104 -2.67 -5.05 15.26
CA GLU A 104 -1.93 -4.50 16.40
C GLU A 104 -0.48 -4.16 16.03
N VAL A 105 -0.29 -3.36 14.98
CA VAL A 105 1.00 -2.70 14.72
C VAL A 105 1.17 -1.56 15.74
N TYR A 106 1.04 -1.89 17.02
CA TYR A 106 1.43 -1.05 18.15
C TYR A 106 2.88 -1.38 18.47
N SER A 107 3.80 -0.98 17.59
CA SER A 107 5.16 -0.76 18.07
C SER A 107 5.06 0.40 19.08
N GLU A 108 5.73 0.28 20.23
CA GLU A 108 5.80 1.32 21.27
C GLU A 108 6.28 2.69 20.73
N ASN A 109 6.73 2.75 19.46
CA ASN A 109 7.29 3.91 18.78
C ASN A 109 6.35 4.59 17.76
N GLY A 110 5.08 4.18 17.67
CA GLY A 110 4.11 4.76 16.74
C GLY A 110 4.12 4.11 15.36
N PHE A 111 3.09 4.43 14.56
CA PHE A 111 2.84 3.84 13.25
C PHE A 111 3.44 4.73 12.15
N TYR A 112 4.31 4.14 11.31
CA TYR A 112 4.95 4.86 10.23
C TYR A 112 4.60 4.24 8.87
N LEU A 113 3.88 5.01 8.07
CA LEU A 113 3.54 4.69 6.68
C LEU A 113 4.23 5.68 5.76
N ILE A 114 4.89 5.16 4.73
CA ILE A 114 5.29 5.99 3.59
C ILE A 114 4.41 5.61 2.40
N MET A 115 3.82 6.62 1.77
CA MET A 115 2.90 6.48 0.65
C MET A 115 3.34 7.37 -0.51
N SER A 116 3.21 6.86 -1.75
CA SER A 116 3.38 7.62 -3.00
C SER A 116 2.06 7.93 -3.68
#